data_AF-U9U3T5-F1
#
_entry.id   AF-U9U3T5-F1
#
_cell.length_a   1.000
_cell.length_b   1.000
_cell.length_c   1.000
_cell.angle_alpha   90.00
_cell.angle_beta   90.00
_cell.angle_gamma   90.00
#
_symmetry.space_group_name_H-M   'P 1'
#
loop_
_entity.id
_entity.type
_entity.pdbx_description
1 polymer ?
#
loop_
_entity_poly.entity_id
_entity_poly.type
_entity_poly.pdbx_seq_one_letter_code
_entity_poly.pdbx_strand_id
1 'polypeptide(L)'
;MAFHVYQNLDYIRGFYNEEGKENSTPIIEKINSAFTDQQINGRIEIYLTFIQENAQQFVADLDFFQQENKPMFPFIEQRLQQLEARITMGKTMTNVGSTMDLVLQKFNSPLTAFCPVFQQAYHAAYKKLEDHVLQHPARSLFRAVQVFDPRFLSLTTANRDIYSYKIIRELANPSTFLIQEWSIHVNINLNLIEFSELNEFWDKVSLQLPLLEKIARNYIWLPISSCAVERSFSAYNKILDDDRQNLSPESLRFLTMMYFNNQNSDK
;
A
#
# COMPACT_ATOMS: atom_id res chain seq x y z
N MET A 1 2.82 11.27 -8.85
CA MET A 1 3.07 12.44 -9.74
C MET A 1 4.40 13.13 -9.43
N ALA A 2 4.62 13.73 -8.25
CA ALA A 2 5.90 14.39 -7.90
C ALA A 2 7.13 13.46 -7.88
N PHE A 3 6.96 12.18 -7.54
CA PHE A 3 8.02 11.16 -7.58
C PHE A 3 8.69 11.01 -8.96
N HIS A 4 7.94 11.14 -10.06
CA HIS A 4 8.48 11.06 -11.43
C HIS A 4 9.11 12.36 -11.90
N VAL A 5 8.87 13.48 -11.20
CA VAL A 5 9.36 14.80 -11.60
C VAL A 5 10.88 14.87 -11.47
N TYR A 6 11.47 14.26 -10.44
CA TYR A 6 12.93 14.26 -10.28
C TYR A 6 13.65 13.62 -11.47
N GLN A 7 13.15 12.48 -11.95
CA GLN A 7 13.71 11.76 -13.10
C GLN A 7 13.62 12.57 -14.41
N ASN A 8 12.67 13.51 -14.48
CA ASN A 8 12.43 14.36 -15.64
C ASN A 8 12.85 15.82 -15.39
N LEU A 9 13.60 16.10 -14.31
CA LEU A 9 13.86 17.48 -13.89
C LEU A 9 14.67 18.26 -14.94
N ASP A 10 15.65 17.61 -15.57
CA ASP A 10 16.44 18.23 -16.63
C ASP A 10 15.62 18.47 -17.90
N TYR A 11 14.70 17.57 -18.22
CA TYR A 11 13.75 17.76 -19.32
C TYR A 11 12.81 18.95 -19.04
N ILE A 12 12.27 19.04 -17.81
CA ILE A 12 11.40 20.14 -17.40
C ILE A 12 12.15 21.48 -17.45
N ARG A 13 13.42 21.52 -17.02
CA ARG A 13 14.28 22.70 -17.14
C ARG A 13 14.47 23.10 -18.61
N GLY A 14 14.76 22.13 -19.47
CA GLY A 14 14.90 22.34 -20.92
C GLY A 14 13.63 22.95 -21.52
N PHE A 15 12.48 22.35 -21.22
CA PHE A 15 11.17 22.81 -21.68
C PHE A 15 10.92 24.29 -21.32
N TYR A 16 11.05 24.68 -20.05
CA TYR A 16 10.79 26.07 -19.64
C TYR A 16 11.81 27.07 -20.22
N ASN A 17 13.05 26.64 -20.43
CA ASN A 17 14.07 27.47 -21.08
C ASN A 17 13.74 27.70 -22.56
N GLU A 18 13.24 26.69 -23.27
CA GLU A 18 12.80 26.80 -24.67
C GLU A 18 11.54 27.67 -24.80
N GLU A 19 10.52 27.41 -23.98
CA GLU A 19 9.30 28.23 -23.89
C GLU A 19 9.61 29.71 -23.59
N GLY A 20 10.58 29.98 -22.72
CA GLY A 20 11.00 31.34 -22.41
C GLY A 20 11.66 32.08 -23.58
N LYS A 21 12.19 31.35 -24.57
CA LYS A 21 12.76 31.95 -25.80
C LYS A 21 11.69 32.23 -26.84
N GLU A 22 10.63 31.42 -26.90
CA GLU A 22 9.58 31.53 -27.91
C GLU A 22 8.41 32.43 -27.47
N ASN A 23 7.89 32.25 -26.26
CA ASN A 23 6.71 32.95 -25.71
C ASN A 23 6.90 33.29 -24.23
N SER A 24 7.85 34.18 -23.94
CA SER A 24 8.15 34.61 -22.57
C SER A 24 6.93 35.25 -21.89
N THR A 25 6.47 34.63 -20.81
CA THR A 25 5.49 35.22 -19.88
C THR A 25 6.17 35.50 -18.54
N PRO A 26 5.64 36.44 -17.72
CA PRO A 26 6.20 36.72 -16.40
C PRO A 26 6.32 35.48 -15.49
N ILE A 27 5.46 34.48 -15.70
CA ILE A 27 5.49 33.21 -14.97
C ILE A 27 6.67 32.34 -15.43
N ILE A 28 6.87 32.21 -16.75
CA ILE A 28 7.97 31.44 -17.32
C ILE A 28 9.32 32.07 -16.95
N GLU A 29 9.43 33.39 -16.98
CA GLU A 29 10.63 34.12 -16.53
C GLU A 29 10.93 33.84 -15.07
N LYS A 30 9.90 33.85 -14.21
CA LYS A 30 10.05 33.53 -12.80
C LYS A 30 10.51 32.09 -12.59
N ILE A 31 9.95 31.12 -13.32
CA ILE A 31 10.36 29.71 -13.24
C ILE A 31 11.80 29.53 -13.71
N ASN A 32 12.18 30.12 -14.84
CA ASN A 32 13.55 30.06 -15.36
C ASN A 32 14.54 30.73 -14.39
N SER A 33 14.17 31.87 -13.78
CA SER A 33 14.99 32.51 -12.75
C SER A 33 15.21 31.59 -11.54
N ALA A 34 14.18 30.85 -11.13
CA ALA A 34 14.27 29.89 -10.02
C ALA A 34 15.15 28.67 -10.34
N PHE A 35 15.14 28.19 -11.59
CA PHE A 35 16.06 27.12 -12.02
C PHE A 35 17.50 27.59 -12.22
N THR A 36 17.70 28.87 -12.55
CA THR A 36 19.04 29.45 -12.75
C THR A 36 19.69 29.84 -11.42
N ASP A 37 18.89 30.22 -10.42
CA ASP A 37 19.38 30.50 -9.07
C ASP A 37 19.85 29.20 -8.38
N GLN A 38 21.14 29.13 -8.06
CA GLN A 38 21.76 27.94 -7.48
C GLN A 38 21.14 27.51 -6.15
N GLN A 39 20.70 28.45 -5.31
CA GLN A 39 20.12 28.13 -4.01
C GLN A 39 18.68 27.64 -4.16
N ILE A 40 17.87 28.31 -4.97
CA ILE A 40 16.47 27.91 -5.20
C ILE A 40 16.43 26.57 -5.93
N ASN A 41 17.24 26.40 -6.97
CA ASN A 41 17.33 25.16 -7.72
C ASN A 41 17.85 24.00 -6.85
N GLY A 42 18.83 24.26 -5.99
CA GLY A 42 19.32 23.28 -5.01
C GLY A 42 18.23 22.83 -4.04
N ARG A 43 17.43 23.77 -3.52
CA ARG A 43 16.27 23.43 -2.66
C ARG A 43 15.23 22.59 -3.40
N ILE A 44 14.95 22.89 -4.66
CA ILE A 44 14.00 22.11 -5.49
C ILE A 44 14.51 20.67 -5.64
N GLU A 45 15.77 20.49 -6.02
CA GLU A 45 16.38 19.14 -6.12
C GLU A 45 16.30 18.40 -4.78
N ILE A 46 16.68 19.06 -3.68
CA ILE A 46 16.66 18.44 -2.34
C ILE A 46 15.25 17.95 -1.96
N TYR A 47 14.23 18.79 -2.16
CA TYR A 47 12.84 18.39 -1.87
C TYR A 47 12.36 17.26 -2.78
N LEU A 48 12.68 17.32 -4.07
CA LEU A 48 12.29 16.28 -5.02
C LEU A 48 12.98 14.94 -4.72
N THR A 49 14.25 14.95 -4.35
CA THR A 49 14.97 13.74 -3.90
C THR A 49 14.34 13.15 -2.65
N PHE A 50 14.05 13.98 -1.65
CA PHE A 50 13.38 13.51 -0.43
C PHE A 50 12.01 12.90 -0.72
N ILE A 51 11.20 13.54 -1.57
CA ILE A 51 9.91 12.99 -2.01
C ILE A 51 10.13 11.68 -2.76
N GLN A 52 11.12 11.62 -3.65
CA GLN A 52 11.38 10.44 -4.45
C GLN A 52 11.71 9.23 -3.56
N GLU A 53 12.68 9.36 -2.66
CA GLU A 53 13.11 8.25 -1.81
C GLU A 53 12.00 7.76 -0.87
N ASN A 54 11.19 8.67 -0.34
CA ASN A 54 10.20 8.32 0.68
C ASN A 54 8.84 7.92 0.09
N ALA A 55 8.44 8.49 -1.05
CA ALA A 55 7.14 8.20 -1.67
C ALA A 55 7.04 6.77 -2.23
N GLN A 56 8.15 6.15 -2.65
CA GLN A 56 8.12 4.80 -3.23
C GLN A 56 7.47 3.78 -2.30
N GLN A 57 7.81 3.82 -1.01
CA GLN A 57 7.20 2.88 -0.07
C GLN A 57 5.71 3.17 0.10
N PHE A 58 5.31 4.43 0.24
CA PHE A 58 3.89 4.77 0.38
C PHE A 58 3.08 4.30 -0.83
N VAL A 59 3.66 4.37 -2.04
CA VAL A 59 3.07 3.80 -3.25
C VAL A 59 3.01 2.27 -3.17
N ALA A 60 4.10 1.60 -2.77
CA ALA A 60 4.10 0.14 -2.63
C ALA A 60 3.14 -0.38 -1.54
N ASP A 61 2.90 0.40 -0.50
CA ASP A 61 1.90 0.10 0.53
C ASP A 61 0.49 0.32 -0.03
N LEU A 62 0.26 1.40 -0.79
CA LEU A 62 -1.00 1.64 -1.49
C LEU A 62 -1.31 0.52 -2.48
N ASP A 63 -0.35 0.15 -3.33
CA ASP A 63 -0.49 -0.93 -4.31
C ASP A 63 -0.85 -2.24 -3.62
N PHE A 64 -0.23 -2.53 -2.47
CA PHE A 64 -0.57 -3.69 -1.65
C PHE A 64 -2.04 -3.66 -1.19
N PHE A 65 -2.54 -2.53 -0.67
CA PHE A 65 -3.93 -2.41 -0.22
C PHE A 65 -4.96 -2.37 -1.37
N GLN A 66 -4.49 -2.15 -2.60
CA GLN A 66 -5.28 -2.18 -3.83
C GLN A 66 -5.23 -3.53 -4.56
N GLN A 67 -4.49 -4.52 -4.04
CA GLN A 67 -4.47 -5.86 -4.62
C GLN A 67 -5.84 -6.50 -4.50
N GLU A 68 -6.32 -7.04 -5.61
CA GLU A 68 -7.57 -7.77 -5.71
C GLU A 68 -7.30 -9.24 -5.99
N ASN A 69 -8.26 -10.10 -5.67
CA ASN A 69 -8.22 -11.53 -6.00
C ASN A 69 -6.97 -12.26 -5.48
N LYS A 70 -6.49 -11.88 -4.29
CA LYS A 70 -5.41 -12.57 -3.58
C LYS A 70 -5.74 -12.77 -2.10
N PRO A 71 -5.26 -13.86 -1.46
CA PRO A 71 -5.53 -14.17 -0.05
C PRO A 71 -4.66 -13.32 0.90
N MET A 72 -4.81 -11.99 0.82
CA MET A 72 -3.86 -11.04 1.41
C MET A 72 -4.32 -10.44 2.74
N PHE A 73 -5.57 -10.67 3.13
CA PHE A 73 -6.17 -10.07 4.33
C PHE A 73 -5.39 -10.32 5.64
N PRO A 74 -4.78 -11.51 5.86
CA PRO A 74 -3.99 -11.77 7.06
C PRO A 74 -2.75 -10.88 7.20
N PHE A 75 -2.27 -10.28 6.11
CA PHE A 75 -1.04 -9.46 6.12
C PHE A 75 -1.29 -7.97 6.40
N ILE A 76 -2.55 -7.54 6.48
CA ILE A 76 -2.93 -6.13 6.63
C ILE A 76 -2.31 -5.53 7.90
N GLU A 77 -2.46 -6.21 9.05
CA GLU A 77 -1.98 -5.67 10.32
C GLU A 77 -0.47 -5.45 10.28
N GLN A 78 0.29 -6.44 9.82
CA GLN A 78 1.73 -6.35 9.69
C GLN A 78 2.14 -5.18 8.77
N ARG A 79 1.47 -5.02 7.63
CA ARG A 79 1.74 -3.92 6.70
C ARG A 79 1.49 -2.55 7.33
N LEU A 80 0.38 -2.42 8.07
CA LEU A 80 0.04 -1.19 8.77
C LEU A 80 1.01 -0.89 9.92
N GLN A 81 1.50 -1.90 10.64
CA GLN A 81 2.56 -1.72 11.66
C GLN A 81 3.88 -1.26 11.03
N GLN A 82 4.26 -1.79 9.86
CA GLN A 82 5.44 -1.33 9.13
C GLN A 82 5.30 0.14 8.69
N LEU A 83 4.13 0.52 8.19
CA LEU A 83 3.80 1.90 7.81
C LEU A 83 3.88 2.84 9.02
N GLU A 84 3.28 2.44 10.14
CA GLU A 84 3.30 3.20 11.40
C GLU A 84 4.73 3.40 11.92
N ALA A 85 5.53 2.33 11.96
CA ALA A 85 6.92 2.38 12.38
C ALA A 85 7.74 3.34 11.50
N ARG A 86 7.58 3.25 10.17
CA ARG A 86 8.26 4.14 9.22
C ARG A 86 7.90 5.60 9.44
N ILE A 87 6.61 5.92 9.55
CA ILE A 87 6.17 7.29 9.78
C ILE A 87 6.70 7.81 11.12
N THR A 88 6.69 6.97 12.15
CA THR A 88 7.20 7.31 13.48
C THR A 88 8.70 7.60 13.46
N MET A 89 9.49 6.78 12.75
CA MET A 89 10.92 7.04 12.53
C MET A 89 11.13 8.36 11.79
N GLY A 90 10.33 8.65 10.76
CA GLY A 90 10.41 9.89 10.00
C GLY A 90 10.18 11.15 10.84
N LYS A 91 9.30 11.10 11.86
CA LYS A 91 9.07 12.24 12.77
C LYS A 91 10.32 12.64 13.55
N THR A 92 11.22 11.69 13.81
CA THR A 92 12.44 11.88 14.61
C THR A 92 13.71 11.72 13.77
N MET A 93 13.60 11.81 12.44
CA MET A 93 14.73 11.59 11.55
C MET A 93 15.86 12.58 11.87
N THR A 94 17.08 12.06 11.95
CA THR A 94 18.31 12.84 12.16
C THR A 94 19.36 12.55 11.08
N ASN A 95 19.09 11.55 10.23
CA ASN A 95 19.89 11.15 9.09
C ASN A 95 18.99 10.96 7.87
N VAL A 96 19.61 10.88 6.71
CA VAL A 96 18.95 10.63 5.41
C VAL A 96 19.70 9.52 4.66
N GLY A 97 19.12 9.06 3.55
CA GLY A 97 19.77 8.06 2.70
C GLY A 97 20.99 8.61 1.97
N SER A 98 21.82 7.70 1.44
CA SER A 98 23.05 8.05 0.70
C SER A 98 22.78 8.92 -0.52
N THR A 99 21.66 8.73 -1.22
CA THR A 99 21.29 9.59 -2.37
C THR A 99 21.06 11.03 -1.92
N MET A 100 20.33 11.22 -0.82
CA MET A 100 20.06 12.54 -0.26
C MET A 100 21.34 13.19 0.25
N ASP A 101 22.23 12.44 0.90
CA ASP A 101 23.55 12.95 1.32
C ASP A 101 24.36 13.49 0.13
N LEU A 102 24.37 12.79 -1.01
CA LEU A 102 25.04 13.25 -2.22
C LEU A 102 24.45 14.55 -2.77
N VAL A 103 23.12 14.69 -2.75
CA VAL A 103 22.44 15.91 -3.22
C VAL A 103 22.70 17.09 -2.25
N LEU A 104 22.70 16.84 -0.94
CA LEU A 104 23.06 17.86 0.05
C LEU A 104 24.50 18.35 -0.12
N GLN A 105 25.45 17.42 -0.35
CA GLN A 105 26.85 17.74 -0.62
C GLN A 105 27.02 18.54 -1.91
N LYS A 106 26.31 18.16 -3.00
CA LYS A 106 26.31 18.89 -4.28
C LYS A 106 25.97 20.38 -4.10
N PHE A 107 25.08 20.71 -3.17
CA PHE A 107 24.65 22.09 -2.91
C PHE A 107 25.22 22.69 -1.61
N ASN A 108 26.23 22.07 -1.00
CA ASN A 108 26.84 22.51 0.28
C ASN A 108 25.79 22.85 1.35
N SER A 109 24.71 22.07 1.40
CA SER A 109 23.52 22.35 2.18
C SER A 109 23.49 21.43 3.41
N PRO A 110 23.47 21.97 4.64
CA PRO A 110 23.42 21.13 5.83
C PRO A 110 22.03 20.50 6.00
N LEU A 111 21.98 19.21 6.34
CA LEU A 111 20.72 18.50 6.60
C LEU A 111 19.84 19.20 7.65
N THR A 112 20.47 19.81 8.66
CA THR A 112 19.78 20.55 9.74
C THR A 112 18.86 21.66 9.24
N ALA A 113 19.14 22.24 8.06
CA ALA A 113 18.28 23.26 7.45
C ALA A 113 16.96 22.69 6.90
N PHE A 114 16.92 21.39 6.58
CA PHE A 114 15.78 20.73 5.94
C PHE A 114 15.04 19.77 6.87
N CYS A 115 15.71 19.22 7.90
CA CYS A 115 15.13 18.34 8.91
C CYS A 115 13.76 18.83 9.44
N PRO A 116 13.57 20.11 9.84
CA PRO A 116 12.29 20.57 10.36
C PRO A 116 11.13 20.38 9.37
N VAL A 117 11.35 20.67 8.09
CA VAL A 117 10.32 20.54 7.04
C VAL A 117 10.02 19.07 6.77
N PHE A 118 11.05 18.23 6.69
CA PHE A 118 10.89 16.79 6.49
C PHE A 118 10.14 16.13 7.66
N GLN A 119 10.55 16.43 8.90
CA GLN A 119 9.87 15.95 10.09
C GLN A 119 8.42 16.46 10.13
N GLN A 120 8.15 17.72 9.76
CA GLN A 120 6.79 18.25 9.71
C GLN A 120 5.90 17.48 8.71
N ALA A 121 6.42 17.09 7.56
CA ALA A 121 5.70 16.25 6.61
C ALA A 121 5.32 14.89 7.23
N TYR A 122 6.23 14.27 7.98
CA TYR A 122 5.93 13.03 8.71
C TYR A 122 4.95 13.23 9.87
N HIS A 123 4.99 14.36 10.57
CA HIS A 123 3.99 14.69 11.59
C HIS A 123 2.60 14.81 10.97
N ALA A 124 2.49 15.44 9.80
CA ALA A 124 1.23 15.53 9.06
C ALA A 124 0.74 14.15 8.58
N ALA A 125 1.64 13.30 8.09
CA ALA A 125 1.32 11.92 7.71
C ALA A 125 0.88 11.08 8.92
N TYR A 126 1.55 11.20 10.06
CA TYR A 126 1.20 10.50 11.28
C TYR A 126 -0.18 10.89 11.79
N LYS A 127 -0.51 12.18 11.76
CA LYS A 127 -1.85 12.64 12.15
C LYS A 127 -2.94 11.96 11.31
N LYS A 128 -2.75 11.87 9.99
CA LYS A 128 -3.68 11.13 9.12
C LYS A 128 -3.75 9.64 9.45
N LEU A 129 -2.61 9.01 9.77
CA LEU A 129 -2.57 7.61 10.17
C LEU A 129 -3.31 7.39 11.50
N GLU A 130 -3.14 8.28 12.46
CA GLU A 130 -3.84 8.24 13.74
C GLU A 130 -5.36 8.37 13.56
N ASP A 131 -5.79 9.37 12.78
CA ASP A 131 -7.21 9.68 12.55
C ASP A 131 -7.95 8.54 11.80
N HIS A 132 -7.27 7.81 10.90
CA HIS A 132 -7.94 6.85 10.00
C HIS A 132 -7.57 5.38 10.21
N VAL A 133 -6.37 5.07 10.70
CA VAL A 133 -5.85 3.69 10.79
C VAL A 133 -5.84 3.20 12.23
N LEU A 134 -5.30 3.99 13.17
CA LEU A 134 -5.19 3.55 14.57
C LEU A 134 -6.56 3.38 15.22
N GLN A 135 -7.54 4.18 14.80
CA GLN A 135 -8.93 4.10 15.25
C GLN A 135 -9.82 3.21 14.37
N HIS A 136 -9.24 2.45 13.42
CA HIS A 136 -10.04 1.68 12.48
C HIS A 136 -10.87 0.59 13.19
N PRO A 137 -12.20 0.51 12.96
CA PRO A 137 -13.07 -0.40 13.72
C PRO A 137 -12.72 -1.88 13.52
N ALA A 138 -12.18 -2.25 12.36
CA ALA A 138 -11.75 -3.62 12.06
C ALA A 138 -10.31 -3.95 12.50
N ARG A 139 -9.60 -3.04 13.19
CA ARG A 139 -8.19 -3.25 13.58
C ARG A 139 -7.99 -4.52 14.42
N SER A 140 -8.91 -4.81 15.32
CA SER A 140 -8.92 -6.04 16.12
C SER A 140 -9.07 -7.30 15.26
N LEU A 141 -9.87 -7.24 14.20
CA LEU A 141 -10.01 -8.33 13.23
C LEU A 141 -8.71 -8.51 12.45
N PHE A 142 -8.11 -7.44 11.93
CA PHE A 142 -6.82 -7.47 11.22
C PHE A 142 -5.74 -8.17 12.05
N ARG A 143 -5.69 -7.89 13.36
CA ARG A 143 -4.76 -8.56 14.29
C ARG A 143 -5.03 -10.05 14.39
N ALA A 144 -6.29 -10.45 14.51
CA ALA A 144 -6.65 -11.83 14.75
C ALA A 144 -6.47 -12.73 13.52
N VAL A 145 -6.78 -12.23 12.32
CA VAL A 145 -6.69 -13.03 11.08
C VAL A 145 -5.27 -13.40 10.68
N GLN A 146 -4.25 -12.73 11.22
CA GLN A 146 -2.84 -13.08 11.03
C GLN A 146 -2.57 -14.55 11.37
N VAL A 147 -3.35 -15.15 12.26
CA VAL A 147 -3.21 -16.54 12.69
C VAL A 147 -3.44 -17.57 11.59
N PHE A 148 -4.06 -17.15 10.48
CA PHE A 148 -4.20 -17.98 9.29
C PHE A 148 -2.95 -17.99 8.40
N ASP A 149 -1.95 -17.14 8.68
CA ASP A 149 -0.59 -17.34 8.20
C ASP A 149 0.18 -18.19 9.24
N PRO A 150 0.58 -19.43 8.92
CA PRO A 150 1.34 -20.25 9.85
C PRO A 150 2.70 -19.63 10.24
N ARG A 151 3.26 -18.73 9.41
CA ARG A 151 4.50 -18.01 9.75
C ARG A 151 4.29 -17.02 10.89
N PHE A 152 3.09 -16.51 11.10
CA PHE A 152 2.79 -15.63 12.24
C PHE A 152 2.82 -16.41 13.57
N LEU A 153 2.34 -17.66 13.55
CA LEU A 153 2.30 -18.54 14.72
C LEU A 153 3.70 -18.98 15.19
N SER A 154 4.69 -18.99 14.29
CA SER A 154 6.06 -19.36 14.62
C SER A 154 6.86 -18.24 15.28
N LEU A 155 6.41 -16.97 15.19
CA LEU A 155 7.12 -15.81 15.74
C LEU A 155 7.22 -15.84 17.27
N THR A 156 6.17 -16.28 17.96
CA THR A 156 6.14 -16.36 19.44
C THR A 156 5.12 -17.38 19.92
N THR A 157 5.39 -18.00 21.06
CA THR A 157 4.46 -18.93 21.72
C THR A 157 3.17 -18.25 22.16
N ALA A 158 3.20 -16.94 22.42
CA ALA A 158 2.01 -16.15 22.76
C ALA A 158 0.96 -16.16 21.65
N ASN A 159 1.38 -16.27 20.38
CA ASN A 159 0.44 -16.30 19.24
C ASN A 159 -0.33 -17.62 19.14
N ARG A 160 0.05 -18.66 19.90
CA ARG A 160 -0.50 -20.01 19.76
C ARG A 160 -1.78 -20.25 20.55
N ASP A 161 -2.17 -19.32 21.42
CA ASP A 161 -3.41 -19.42 22.18
C ASP A 161 -4.63 -19.12 21.29
N ILE A 162 -5.44 -20.14 21.00
CA ILE A 162 -6.69 -20.01 20.22
C ILE A 162 -7.66 -18.99 20.84
N TYR A 163 -7.68 -18.87 22.16
CA TYR A 163 -8.61 -17.98 22.88
C TYR A 163 -8.17 -16.52 22.85
N SER A 164 -6.99 -16.21 22.31
CA SER A 164 -6.58 -14.84 22.02
C SER A 164 -7.30 -14.26 20.79
N TYR A 165 -7.99 -15.10 20.01
CA TYR A 165 -8.60 -14.73 18.73
C TYR A 165 -10.14 -14.77 18.71
N LYS A 166 -10.79 -14.52 19.85
CA LYS A 166 -12.26 -14.60 20.04
C LYS A 166 -13.09 -13.70 19.12
N ILE A 167 -12.49 -12.72 18.45
CA ILE A 167 -13.19 -11.92 17.44
C ILE A 167 -13.54 -12.73 16.20
N ILE A 168 -12.80 -13.80 15.92
CA ILE A 168 -13.16 -14.81 14.93
C ILE A 168 -14.22 -15.69 15.58
N ARG A 169 -15.45 -15.61 15.08
CA ARG A 169 -16.64 -16.24 15.68
C ARG A 169 -16.42 -17.72 15.99
N GLU A 170 -15.79 -18.44 15.06
CA GLU A 170 -15.56 -19.88 15.17
C GLU A 170 -14.50 -20.23 16.22
N LEU A 171 -13.56 -19.32 16.52
CA LEU A 171 -12.52 -19.51 17.54
C LEU A 171 -12.96 -19.03 18.94
N ALA A 172 -14.08 -18.30 19.04
CA ALA A 172 -14.58 -17.79 20.32
C ALA A 172 -15.03 -18.91 21.27
N ASN A 173 -15.66 -19.95 20.70
CA ASN A 173 -16.11 -21.15 21.40
C ASN A 173 -15.83 -22.39 20.52
N PRO A 174 -14.56 -22.81 20.42
CA PRO A 174 -14.16 -23.84 19.47
C PRO A 174 -14.65 -25.22 19.92
N SER A 175 -15.06 -26.05 18.97
CA SER A 175 -15.36 -27.45 19.24
C SER A 175 -14.10 -28.23 19.60
N THR A 176 -14.25 -29.39 20.24
CA THR A 176 -13.11 -30.27 20.54
C THR A 176 -12.31 -30.63 19.28
N PHE A 177 -12.99 -30.87 18.15
CA PHE A 177 -12.34 -31.15 16.87
C PHE A 177 -11.54 -29.94 16.36
N LEU A 178 -12.07 -28.73 16.49
CA LEU A 178 -11.36 -27.51 16.09
C LEU A 178 -10.14 -27.24 16.98
N ILE A 179 -10.23 -27.53 18.29
CA ILE A 179 -9.08 -27.45 19.20
C ILE A 179 -7.99 -28.46 18.80
N GLN A 180 -8.37 -29.67 18.39
CA GLN A 180 -7.43 -30.68 17.89
C GLN A 180 -6.74 -30.20 16.61
N GLU A 181 -7.49 -29.72 15.62
CA GLU A 181 -6.92 -29.14 14.40
C GLU A 181 -6.00 -27.95 14.68
N TRP A 182 -6.40 -27.06 15.60
CA TRP A 182 -5.57 -25.95 16.03
C TRP A 182 -4.22 -26.42 16.59
N SER A 183 -4.23 -27.47 17.42
CA SER A 183 -3.01 -28.03 18.00
C SER A 183 -2.06 -28.60 16.93
N ILE A 184 -2.61 -29.10 15.82
CA ILE A 184 -1.82 -29.51 14.67
C ILE A 184 -1.27 -28.27 13.96
N HIS A 185 -2.13 -27.30 13.62
CA HIS A 185 -1.78 -26.07 12.91
C HIS A 185 -0.61 -25.31 13.56
N VAL A 186 -0.67 -25.08 14.87
CA VAL A 186 0.40 -24.36 15.60
C VAL A 186 1.73 -25.11 15.67
N ASN A 187 1.73 -26.41 15.36
CA ASN A 187 2.91 -27.28 15.39
C ASN A 187 3.29 -27.80 13.99
N ILE A 188 2.68 -27.27 12.92
CA ILE A 188 3.06 -27.63 11.54
C ILE A 188 4.53 -27.29 11.32
N ASN A 189 5.29 -28.26 10.81
CA ASN A 189 6.65 -28.01 10.35
C ASN A 189 6.62 -27.37 8.96
N LEU A 190 6.74 -26.05 8.91
CA LEU A 190 6.68 -25.28 7.66
C LEU A 190 7.76 -25.64 6.65
N ASN A 191 8.90 -26.20 7.09
CA ASN A 191 9.96 -26.62 6.17
C ASN A 191 9.55 -27.82 5.30
N LEU A 192 8.46 -28.51 5.65
CA LEU A 192 7.92 -29.64 4.89
C LEU A 192 6.81 -29.22 3.92
N ILE A 193 6.36 -27.96 3.98
CA ILE A 193 5.26 -27.45 3.16
C ILE A 193 5.76 -26.22 2.42
N GLU A 194 6.17 -26.42 1.18
CA GLU A 194 6.47 -25.32 0.28
C GLU A 194 5.15 -24.66 -0.16
N PHE A 195 5.03 -23.33 -0.06
CA PHE A 195 3.90 -22.59 -0.61
C PHE A 195 4.30 -21.15 -0.90
N SER A 196 3.71 -20.59 -1.95
CA SER A 196 3.91 -19.19 -2.35
C SER A 196 2.82 -18.27 -1.81
N GLU A 197 1.58 -18.77 -1.80
CA GLU A 197 0.39 -18.03 -1.35
C GLU A 197 -0.36 -18.82 -0.26
N LEU A 198 -1.13 -18.11 0.58
CA LEU A 198 -1.88 -18.76 1.66
C LEU A 198 -2.93 -19.75 1.14
N ASN A 199 -3.52 -19.50 -0.03
CA ASN A 199 -4.51 -20.43 -0.58
C ASN A 199 -3.87 -21.81 -0.85
N GLU A 200 -2.67 -21.84 -1.41
CA GLU A 200 -1.90 -23.06 -1.68
C GLU A 200 -1.56 -23.81 -0.37
N PHE A 201 -1.15 -23.07 0.68
CA PHE A 201 -0.92 -23.66 2.00
C PHE A 201 -2.17 -24.38 2.51
N TRP A 202 -3.32 -23.69 2.50
CA TRP A 202 -4.59 -24.23 2.98
C TRP A 202 -5.10 -25.40 2.13
N ASP A 203 -4.87 -25.38 0.81
CA ASP A 203 -5.14 -26.53 -0.07
C ASP A 203 -4.36 -27.78 0.38
N LYS A 204 -3.06 -27.63 0.68
CA LYS A 204 -2.16 -28.73 1.06
C LYS A 204 -2.48 -29.35 2.42
N VAL A 205 -2.98 -28.56 3.37
CA VAL A 205 -3.31 -29.04 4.72
C VAL A 205 -4.79 -29.37 4.91
N SER A 206 -5.62 -29.18 3.87
CA SER A 206 -7.09 -29.34 3.93
C SER A 206 -7.57 -30.69 4.48
N LEU A 207 -6.87 -31.80 4.16
CA LEU A 207 -7.22 -33.12 4.68
C LEU A 207 -6.92 -33.28 6.17
N GLN A 208 -5.90 -32.57 6.67
CA GLN A 208 -5.47 -32.63 8.08
C GLN A 208 -6.24 -31.62 8.94
N LEU A 209 -6.63 -30.48 8.35
CA LEU A 209 -7.27 -29.35 9.02
C LEU A 209 -8.61 -28.96 8.37
N PRO A 210 -9.57 -29.88 8.18
CA PRO A 210 -10.76 -29.63 7.38
C PRO A 210 -11.74 -28.59 7.96
N LEU A 211 -11.75 -28.35 9.28
CA LEU A 211 -12.55 -27.29 9.89
C LEU A 211 -11.84 -25.95 9.83
N LEU A 212 -10.56 -25.92 10.21
CA LEU A 212 -9.76 -24.71 10.27
C LEU A 212 -9.52 -24.14 8.87
N GLU A 213 -9.35 -24.99 7.86
CA GLU A 213 -9.24 -24.58 6.46
C GLU A 213 -10.50 -23.82 5.99
N LYS A 214 -11.69 -24.33 6.30
CA LYS A 214 -12.95 -23.66 5.91
C LYS A 214 -13.08 -22.30 6.56
N ILE A 215 -12.67 -22.21 7.84
CA ILE A 215 -12.63 -20.95 8.56
C ILE A 215 -11.63 -20.02 7.90
N ALA A 216 -10.39 -20.48 7.69
CA ALA A 216 -9.31 -19.69 7.09
C ALA A 216 -9.72 -19.12 5.74
N ARG A 217 -10.33 -19.92 4.85
CA ARG A 217 -10.80 -19.45 3.54
C ARG A 217 -11.77 -18.29 3.63
N ASN A 218 -12.64 -18.25 4.64
CA ASN A 218 -13.57 -17.13 4.84
C ASN A 218 -12.86 -15.83 5.19
N TYR A 219 -11.70 -15.90 5.87
CA TYR A 219 -10.98 -14.71 6.33
C TYR A 219 -9.84 -14.29 5.41
N ILE A 220 -9.09 -15.24 4.82
CA ILE A 220 -7.93 -14.87 3.99
C ILE A 220 -8.32 -14.10 2.72
N TRP A 221 -9.54 -14.35 2.22
CA TRP A 221 -10.11 -13.76 1.02
C TRP A 221 -10.98 -12.52 1.27
N LEU A 222 -11.05 -12.02 2.52
CA LEU A 222 -11.79 -10.80 2.80
C LEU A 222 -11.23 -9.62 1.98
N PRO A 223 -12.09 -8.77 1.42
CA PRO A 223 -11.64 -7.62 0.65
C PRO A 223 -10.89 -6.64 1.55
N ILE A 224 -9.73 -6.19 1.08
CA ILE A 224 -8.86 -5.27 1.81
C ILE A 224 -9.38 -3.83 1.72
N SER A 225 -9.97 -3.46 0.60
CA SER A 225 -10.48 -2.12 0.34
C SER A 225 -11.74 -2.14 -0.51
N SER A 226 -12.52 -1.06 -0.41
CA SER A 226 -13.63 -0.75 -1.32
C SER A 226 -13.15 -0.33 -2.71
N CYS A 227 -11.84 -0.24 -2.97
CA CYS A 227 -11.30 0.25 -4.23
C CYS A 227 -11.83 -0.54 -5.44
N ALA A 228 -12.06 -1.85 -5.31
CA ALA A 228 -12.69 -2.66 -6.36
C ALA A 228 -14.11 -2.17 -6.70
N VAL A 229 -14.88 -1.87 -5.66
CA VAL A 229 -16.25 -1.38 -5.74
C VAL A 229 -16.28 0.07 -6.25
N GLU A 230 -15.36 0.92 -5.81
CA GLU A 230 -15.22 2.30 -6.30
C GLU A 230 -14.76 2.35 -7.76
N ARG A 231 -13.85 1.45 -8.15
CA ARG A 231 -13.44 1.29 -9.55
C ARG A 231 -14.58 0.78 -10.40
N SER A 232 -15.37 -0.18 -9.93
CA SER A 232 -16.53 -0.68 -10.66
C SER A 232 -17.62 0.38 -10.77
N PHE A 233 -17.87 1.19 -9.73
CA PHE A 233 -18.75 2.35 -9.82
C PHE A 233 -18.22 3.42 -10.78
N SER A 234 -16.91 3.70 -10.78
CA SER A 234 -16.30 4.64 -11.73
C SER A 234 -16.42 4.15 -13.16
N ALA A 235 -16.21 2.85 -13.40
CA ALA A 235 -16.41 2.22 -14.69
C ALA A 235 -17.88 2.24 -15.12
N TYR A 236 -18.79 1.96 -14.19
CA TYR A 236 -20.22 2.02 -14.42
C TYR A 236 -20.69 3.44 -14.75
N ASN A 237 -20.19 4.45 -14.03
CA ASN A 237 -20.46 5.85 -14.34
C ASN A 237 -19.95 6.24 -15.73
N LYS A 238 -18.82 5.69 -16.20
CA LYS A 238 -18.38 5.87 -17.61
C LYS A 238 -19.32 5.24 -18.64
N ILE A 239 -20.09 4.23 -18.26
CA ILE A 239 -21.12 3.62 -19.11
C ILE A 239 -22.39 4.47 -19.12
N LEU A 240 -22.71 5.09 -17.96
CA LEU A 240 -23.89 5.95 -17.79
C LEU A 240 -23.68 7.41 -18.22
N ASP A 241 -22.44 7.79 -18.53
CA ASP A 241 -22.07 9.13 -18.99
C ASP A 241 -22.87 9.53 -20.23
N ASP A 242 -23.15 10.83 -20.37
CA ASP A 242 -24.10 11.39 -21.34
C ASP A 242 -23.71 11.04 -22.80
N ASP A 243 -22.41 10.88 -23.05
CA ASP A 243 -21.86 10.46 -24.35
C ASP A 243 -22.30 9.04 -24.77
N ARG A 244 -22.64 8.15 -23.82
CA ARG A 244 -22.95 6.73 -24.06
C ARG A 244 -24.40 6.34 -23.78
N GLN A 245 -25.24 7.27 -23.32
CA GLN A 245 -26.69 7.07 -23.21
C GLN A 245 -27.38 6.83 -24.57
N ASN A 246 -26.67 7.04 -25.68
CA ASN A 246 -27.13 6.73 -27.05
C ASN A 246 -26.86 5.28 -27.49
N LEU A 247 -26.25 4.43 -26.65
CA LEU A 247 -26.03 3.02 -26.98
C LEU A 247 -27.33 2.22 -26.84
N SER A 248 -27.55 1.31 -27.80
CA SER A 248 -28.65 0.34 -27.66
C SER A 248 -28.43 -0.58 -26.44
N PRO A 249 -29.49 -1.10 -25.82
CA PRO A 249 -29.37 -2.05 -24.71
C PRO A 249 -28.47 -3.25 -25.02
N GLU A 250 -28.52 -3.76 -26.26
CA GLU A 250 -27.63 -4.83 -26.74
C GLU A 250 -26.15 -4.40 -26.74
N SER A 251 -25.84 -3.22 -27.26
CA SER A 251 -24.47 -2.68 -27.27
C SER A 251 -23.95 -2.42 -25.86
N LEU A 252 -24.81 -1.92 -24.96
CA LEU A 252 -24.49 -1.71 -23.55
C LEU A 252 -24.19 -3.04 -22.84
N ARG A 253 -24.96 -4.10 -23.14
CA ARG A 253 -24.76 -5.45 -22.60
C ARG A 253 -23.41 -6.02 -23.03
N PHE A 254 -23.06 -5.92 -24.31
CA PHE A 254 -21.76 -6.37 -24.82
C PHE A 254 -20.60 -5.56 -24.24
N LEU A 255 -20.73 -4.24 -24.13
CA LEU A 255 -19.70 -3.37 -23.54
C LEU A 255 -19.46 -3.72 -22.06
N THR A 256 -20.54 -3.92 -21.30
CA THR A 256 -20.49 -4.34 -19.89
C THR A 256 -19.79 -5.70 -19.76
N MET A 257 -20.18 -6.68 -20.60
CA MET A 257 -19.54 -7.99 -20.63
C MET A 257 -18.04 -7.89 -20.94
N MET A 258 -17.63 -7.10 -21.93
CA MET A 258 -16.21 -6.93 -22.26
C MET A 258 -15.44 -6.23 -21.14
N TYR A 259 -16.01 -5.22 -20.48
CA TYR A 259 -15.32 -4.46 -19.44
C TYR A 259 -15.06 -5.29 -18.17
N PHE A 260 -16.03 -6.10 -17.74
CA PHE A 260 -15.88 -6.95 -16.56
C PHE A 260 -15.12 -8.25 -16.84
N ASN A 261 -15.07 -8.71 -18.10
CA ASN A 261 -14.30 -9.91 -18.47
C ASN A 261 -12.86 -9.62 -18.91
N ASN A 262 -12.53 -8.41 -19.37
CA ASN A 262 -11.15 -8.03 -19.73
C ASN A 262 -10.21 -7.96 -18.52
N GLN A 263 -10.72 -7.87 -17.29
CA GLN A 263 -9.85 -7.93 -16.10
C GLN A 263 -9.37 -9.35 -15.77
N ASN A 264 -9.90 -10.38 -16.45
CA ASN A 264 -9.51 -11.77 -16.28
C ASN A 264 -8.58 -12.28 -17.40
N SER A 265 -8.28 -11.46 -18.42
CA SER A 265 -7.50 -11.89 -19.60
C SER A 265 -6.00 -11.60 -19.52
N ASP A 266 -5.52 -10.89 -18.49
CA ASP A 266 -4.09 -10.72 -18.20
C ASP A 266 -3.60 -11.74 -17.15
N LYS A 267 -3.89 -13.02 -17.39
CA LYS A 267 -3.23 -14.17 -16.73
C LYS A 267 -2.52 -15.02 -17.76
#